data_AF-A0A645GBY6-F1
#
_entry.id   AF-A0A645GBY6-F1
#
_cell.length_a   1.000
_cell.length_b   1.000
_cell.length_c   1.000
_cell.angle_alpha   90.00
_cell.angle_beta   90.00
_cell.angle_gamma   90.00
#
_symmetry.space_group_name_H-M   'P 1'
#
loop_
_entity.id
_entity.type
_entity.pdbx_description
1 polymer ?
#
loop_
_entity_poly.entity_id
_entity_poly.type
_entity_poly.pdbx_seq_one_letter_code
_entity_poly.pdbx_strand_id
1 'polypeptide(L)'
;MVIFNRSYYEAVLIERVHKFADADEMEFRYKAINQFEELLSHYGTRIVKFFLHIDKNEQLHRFVNRLKRPEKHWKISSNDYPERQYWDEYVDAFELAMMRCSTRESPWFAIPANCKWFRNLAVSQIILETMESMKIKLPEPSVDLQETRRLAAIELSRQRQERKDRKSAEPLRN
;
A
#
# COMPACT_ATOMS: atom_id res chain seq x y z
N MET A 1 0.53 1.88 -7.78
CA MET A 1 0.07 1.74 -6.39
C MET A 1 1.22 2.14 -5.46
N VAL A 2 0.95 2.93 -4.43
CA VAL A 2 1.95 3.36 -3.45
C VAL A 2 1.49 2.91 -2.06
N ILE A 3 2.42 2.51 -1.21
CA ILE A 3 2.14 2.09 0.18
C ILE A 3 2.89 3.01 1.12
N PHE A 4 2.14 3.64 2.03
CA PHE A 4 2.69 4.42 3.13
C PHE A 4 2.81 3.52 4.36
N ASN A 5 4.05 3.23 4.79
CA ASN A 5 4.33 2.53 6.04
C ASN A 5 4.57 3.58 7.13
N ARG A 6 3.56 3.79 7.99
CA ARG A 6 3.25 5.08 8.61
C ARG A 6 2.84 6.13 7.57
N SER A 7 2.45 7.32 8.00
CA SER A 7 1.99 8.37 7.09
C SER A 7 1.98 9.75 7.79
N TYR A 8 1.40 10.76 7.14
CA TYR A 8 1.13 12.08 7.74
C TYR A 8 0.24 12.02 8.99
N TYR A 9 -0.43 10.90 9.27
CA TYR A 9 -1.17 10.71 10.52
C TYR A 9 -0.29 10.71 11.78
N GLU A 10 1.03 10.51 11.68
CA GLU A 10 1.91 10.64 12.85
C GLU A 10 1.77 12.04 13.50
N ALA A 11 1.51 13.09 12.70
CA ALA A 11 1.30 14.45 13.18
C ALA A 11 0.05 14.63 14.06
N VAL A 12 -0.87 13.65 14.11
CA VAL A 12 -2.05 13.65 14.99
C VAL A 12 -2.09 12.42 15.92
N LEU A 13 -1.02 11.61 15.92
CA LEU A 13 -0.88 10.43 16.77
C LEU A 13 0.20 10.68 17.84
N ILE A 14 1.49 10.50 17.50
CA ILE A 14 2.59 10.66 18.45
C ILE A 14 2.65 12.07 19.02
N GLU A 15 2.38 13.08 18.19
CA GLU A 15 2.37 14.48 18.64
C GLU A 15 1.21 14.79 19.60
N ARG A 16 0.07 14.08 19.47
CA ARG A 16 -1.04 14.18 20.42
C ARG A 16 -0.70 13.50 21.74
N VAL A 17 -0.15 12.29 21.68
CA VAL A 17 0.19 11.49 22.88
C VAL A 17 1.22 12.23 23.74
N HIS A 18 2.27 12.78 23.12
CA HIS A 18 3.31 13.51 23.83
C HIS A 18 3.03 15.01 23.97
N LYS A 19 1.83 15.47 23.59
CA LYS A 19 1.36 16.87 23.72
C LYS A 19 2.31 17.89 23.09
N PHE A 20 2.86 17.56 21.92
CA PHE A 20 3.75 18.45 21.16
C PHE A 20 2.99 19.57 20.41
N ALA A 21 1.67 19.46 20.33
CA ALA A 21 0.81 20.52 19.83
C ALA A 21 -0.46 20.62 20.70
N ASP A 22 -1.00 21.85 20.76
CA ASP A 22 -2.21 22.15 21.52
C ASP A 22 -3.49 21.68 20.80
N ALA A 23 -4.63 21.89 21.44
CA ALA A 23 -5.92 21.43 20.93
C ALA A 23 -6.33 22.13 19.62
N ASP A 24 -5.99 23.41 19.47
CA ASP A 24 -6.36 24.20 18.29
C ASP A 24 -5.54 23.75 17.07
N GLU A 25 -4.24 23.54 17.27
CA GLU A 25 -3.33 22.98 16.26
C GLU A 25 -3.75 21.55 15.88
N MET A 26 -4.15 20.72 16.84
CA MET A 26 -4.68 19.38 16.55
C MET A 26 -5.95 19.41 15.68
N GLU A 27 -6.91 20.27 16.02
CA GLU A 27 -8.14 20.42 15.25
C GLU A 27 -7.86 20.94 13.83
N PHE A 28 -6.91 21.88 13.69
CA PHE A 28 -6.44 22.33 12.39
C PHE A 28 -5.86 21.18 11.57
N ARG A 29 -5.01 20.33 12.15
CA ARG A 29 -4.39 19.19 11.44
C ARG A 29 -5.39 18.17 10.96
N TYR A 30 -6.42 17.84 11.74
CA TYR A 30 -7.50 16.94 11.27
C TYR A 30 -8.21 17.52 10.04
N LYS A 31 -8.49 18.83 10.04
CA LYS A 31 -9.09 19.51 8.87
C LYS A 31 -8.16 19.50 7.67
N ALA A 32 -6.88 19.80 7.88
CA ALA A 32 -5.86 19.81 6.82
C ALA A 32 -5.69 18.42 6.18
N ILE A 33 -5.68 17.35 7.00
CA ILE A 33 -5.63 15.96 6.52
C ILE A 33 -6.83 15.67 5.61
N ASN A 34 -8.05 16.00 6.05
CA ASN A 34 -9.25 15.76 5.26
C ASN A 34 -9.25 16.53 3.94
N GLN A 35 -8.85 17.80 3.95
CA GLN A 35 -8.73 18.61 2.74
C GLN A 35 -7.68 18.07 1.77
N PHE A 36 -6.54 17.61 2.31
CA PHE A 36 -5.48 16.99 1.51
C PHE A 36 -5.97 15.70 0.84
N GLU A 37 -6.61 14.82 1.59
CA GLU A 37 -7.15 13.55 1.07
C GLU A 37 -8.29 13.79 0.06
N GLU A 38 -9.14 14.79 0.30
CA GLU A 38 -10.19 15.23 -0.63
C GLU A 38 -9.58 15.73 -1.94
N LEU A 39 -8.54 16.56 -1.88
CA LEU A 39 -7.81 17.03 -3.05
C LEU A 39 -7.27 15.86 -3.86
N LEU A 40 -6.59 14.90 -3.22
CA LEU A 40 -6.07 13.71 -3.90
C LEU A 40 -7.19 12.88 -4.54
N SER A 41 -8.31 12.71 -3.83
CA SER A 41 -9.48 11.98 -4.31
C SER A 41 -10.11 12.66 -5.53
N HIS A 42 -10.18 14.00 -5.52
CA HIS A 42 -10.68 14.79 -6.63
C HIS A 42 -9.86 14.57 -7.92
N TYR A 43 -8.55 14.42 -7.80
CA TYR A 43 -7.65 14.12 -8.93
C TYR A 43 -7.49 12.61 -9.23
N GLY A 44 -8.41 11.78 -8.73
CA GLY A 44 -8.50 10.37 -9.11
C GLY A 44 -7.64 9.41 -8.26
N THR A 45 -7.06 9.87 -7.15
CA THR A 45 -6.37 8.97 -6.22
C THR A 45 -7.37 8.29 -5.30
N ARG A 46 -7.46 6.96 -5.32
CA ARG A 46 -8.21 6.22 -4.31
C ARG A 46 -7.34 5.96 -3.08
N ILE A 47 -7.81 6.42 -1.92
CA ILE A 47 -7.11 6.29 -0.65
C ILE A 47 -7.88 5.30 0.22
N VAL A 48 -7.20 4.28 0.74
CA VAL A 48 -7.73 3.35 1.73
C VAL A 48 -6.75 3.27 2.88
N LYS A 49 -7.25 3.45 4.11
CA LYS A 49 -6.41 3.56 5.31
C LYS A 49 -6.68 2.39 6.24
N PHE A 50 -5.61 1.77 6.74
CA PHE A 50 -5.70 0.58 7.56
C PHE A 50 -5.10 0.83 8.94
N PHE A 51 -5.91 0.70 9.98
CA PHE A 51 -5.43 0.60 11.35
C PHE A 51 -5.33 -0.88 11.72
N LEU A 52 -4.11 -1.39 11.85
CA LEU A 52 -3.85 -2.79 12.16
C LEU A 52 -3.88 -3.00 13.68
N HIS A 53 -5.09 -3.16 14.22
CA HIS A 53 -5.32 -3.23 15.66
C HIS A 53 -4.83 -4.57 16.25
N ILE A 54 -3.87 -4.48 17.16
CA ILE A 54 -3.50 -5.60 18.04
C ILE A 54 -3.84 -5.22 19.46
N ASP A 55 -4.04 -6.21 20.33
CA ASP A 55 -4.17 -5.93 21.75
C ASP A 55 -2.82 -5.68 22.42
N LYS A 56 -2.88 -5.12 23.63
CA LYS A 56 -1.72 -4.77 24.45
C LYS A 56 -0.85 -6.02 24.70
N ASN A 57 -1.43 -7.19 24.93
CA ASN A 57 -0.67 -8.40 25.26
C ASN A 57 0.04 -9.01 24.04
N GLU A 58 -0.63 -9.04 22.89
CA GLU A 58 -0.06 -9.50 21.62
C GLU A 58 1.13 -8.63 21.20
N GLN A 59 1.09 -7.31 21.44
CA GLN A 59 2.24 -6.43 21.21
C GLN A 59 3.46 -6.89 22.03
N LEU A 60 3.29 -7.11 23.33
CA LEU A 60 4.37 -7.57 24.21
C LEU A 60 4.89 -8.95 23.78
N HIS A 61 3.99 -9.87 23.45
CA HIS A 61 4.36 -11.19 22.95
C HIS A 61 5.21 -11.09 21.67
N ARG A 62 4.87 -10.18 20.76
CA ARG A 62 5.66 -9.91 19.55
C ARG A 62 7.03 -9.32 19.86
N PHE A 63 7.15 -8.41 20.82
CA PHE A 63 8.45 -7.87 21.24
C PHE A 63 9.36 -8.97 21.79
N VAL A 64 8.86 -9.78 22.72
CA VAL A 64 9.61 -10.91 23.29
C VAL A 64 10.02 -11.91 22.22
N ASN A 65 9.13 -12.23 21.27
CA ASN A 65 9.46 -13.14 20.18
C ASN A 65 10.50 -12.58 19.20
N ARG A 66 10.58 -11.26 19.01
CA ARG A 66 11.63 -10.64 18.18
C ARG A 66 13.00 -10.78 18.83
N LEU A 67 13.09 -10.67 20.16
CA LEU A 67 14.35 -10.86 20.89
C LEU A 67 14.92 -12.28 20.71
N LYS A 68 14.05 -13.29 20.63
CA LYS A 68 14.44 -14.70 20.43
C LYS A 68 14.90 -15.03 18.99
N ARG A 69 14.82 -14.07 18.06
CA ARG A 69 15.03 -14.30 16.62
C ARG A 69 16.10 -13.36 16.07
N PRO A 70 17.35 -13.82 15.92
CA PRO A 70 18.47 -12.98 15.46
C PRO A 70 18.18 -12.22 14.16
N GLU A 71 17.47 -12.84 13.22
CA GLU A 71 17.10 -12.23 11.94
C GLU A 71 16.04 -11.13 12.04
N LYS A 72 15.50 -10.90 13.25
CA LYS A 72 14.51 -9.85 13.56
C LYS A 72 15.06 -8.76 14.49
N HIS A 73 16.30 -8.86 14.97
CA HIS A 73 16.88 -7.89 15.91
C HIS A 73 16.92 -6.48 15.34
N TRP A 74 17.14 -6.33 14.04
CA TRP A 74 17.10 -5.02 13.36
C TRP A 74 15.76 -4.27 13.48
N LYS A 75 14.66 -4.97 13.83
CA LYS A 75 13.32 -4.38 14.01
C LYS A 75 13.05 -3.91 15.44
N ILE A 76 13.98 -4.10 16.36
CA ILE A 76 13.83 -3.72 17.76
C ILE A 76 14.25 -2.26 17.90
N SER A 77 13.39 -1.45 18.51
CA SER A 77 13.69 -0.06 18.82
C SER A 77 13.89 0.12 20.31
N SER A 78 14.78 1.03 20.70
CA SER A 78 14.88 1.52 22.08
C SER A 78 13.57 2.10 22.59
N ASN A 79 12.70 2.57 21.68
CA ASN A 79 11.43 3.20 22.02
C ASN A 79 10.28 2.19 22.18
N ASP A 80 10.45 0.90 21.82
CA ASP A 80 9.36 -0.08 21.84
C ASP A 80 8.71 -0.25 23.23
N TYR A 81 9.52 -0.32 24.29
CA TYR A 81 9.04 -0.49 25.67
C TYR A 81 8.64 0.83 26.35
N PRO A 82 9.38 1.95 26.19
CA PRO A 82 8.95 3.24 26.70
C PRO A 82 7.61 3.70 26.10
N GLU A 83 7.38 3.54 24.79
CA GLU A 83 6.13 3.99 24.16
C GLU A 83 4.93 3.15 24.59
N ARG A 84 5.17 1.91 25.01
CA ARG A 84 4.11 0.99 25.45
C ARG A 84 3.36 1.46 26.70
N GLN A 85 3.98 2.30 27.54
CA GLN A 85 3.30 2.85 28.71
C GLN A 85 2.13 3.76 28.31
N TYR A 86 2.22 4.41 27.15
CA TYR A 86 1.20 5.29 26.58
C TYR A 86 0.16 4.55 25.73
N TRP A 87 0.00 3.24 25.93
CA TRP A 87 -0.86 2.40 25.09
C TRP A 87 -2.27 2.97 24.96
N ASP A 88 -2.86 3.34 26.08
CA ASP A 88 -4.26 3.76 26.15
C ASP A 88 -4.43 5.12 25.46
N GLU A 89 -3.46 6.03 25.62
CA GLU A 89 -3.40 7.31 24.91
C GLU A 89 -3.24 7.16 23.40
N TYR A 90 -2.46 6.17 22.94
CA TYR A 90 -2.35 5.85 21.52
C TYR A 90 -3.66 5.28 20.96
N VAL A 91 -4.35 4.41 21.72
CA VAL A 91 -5.67 3.90 21.32
C VAL A 91 -6.65 5.06 21.15
N ASP A 92 -6.74 5.95 22.13
CA ASP A 92 -7.60 7.14 22.07
C ASP A 92 -7.24 8.05 20.87
N ALA A 93 -5.94 8.23 20.60
CA ALA A 93 -5.47 9.03 19.47
C ALA A 93 -5.87 8.41 18.12
N PHE A 94 -5.74 7.08 17.97
CA PHE A 94 -6.19 6.37 16.77
C PHE A 94 -7.71 6.41 16.60
N GLU A 95 -8.47 6.18 17.67
CA GLU A 95 -9.93 6.27 17.64
C GLU A 95 -10.39 7.65 17.18
N LEU A 96 -9.83 8.71 17.76
CA LEU A 96 -10.18 10.07 17.39
C LEU A 96 -9.77 10.38 15.93
N ALA A 97 -8.58 9.97 15.50
CA ALA A 97 -8.14 10.16 14.12
C ALA A 97 -9.06 9.46 13.12
N MET A 98 -9.50 8.22 13.42
CA MET A 98 -10.45 7.51 12.58
C MET A 98 -11.83 8.19 12.59
N MET A 99 -12.32 8.63 13.75
CA MET A 99 -13.59 9.36 13.85
C MET A 99 -13.59 10.66 13.05
N ARG A 100 -12.48 11.41 13.09
CA ARG A 100 -12.38 12.73 12.43
C ARG A 100 -12.01 12.65 10.95
N CYS A 101 -11.29 11.60 10.54
CA CYS A 101 -10.72 11.51 9.20
C CYS A 101 -11.17 10.30 8.39
N SER A 102 -12.14 9.51 8.83
CA SER A 102 -12.76 8.49 7.98
C SER A 102 -13.88 9.12 7.15
N THR A 103 -13.63 9.34 5.87
CA THR A 103 -14.62 9.90 4.93
C THR A 103 -15.05 8.84 3.92
N ARG A 104 -16.11 9.12 3.15
CA ARG A 104 -16.57 8.20 2.09
C ARG A 104 -15.51 7.98 1.00
N GLU A 105 -14.79 9.03 0.63
CA GLU A 105 -13.79 8.98 -0.44
C GLU A 105 -12.43 8.47 0.05
N SER A 106 -12.16 8.56 1.35
CA SER A 106 -10.93 8.09 2.00
C SER A 106 -11.25 7.39 3.33
N PRO A 107 -11.77 6.15 3.29
CA PRO A 107 -12.21 5.43 4.48
C PRO A 107 -11.06 4.88 5.32
N TRP A 108 -11.28 4.80 6.63
CA TRP A 108 -10.48 4.01 7.57
C TRP A 108 -11.10 2.62 7.79
N PHE A 109 -10.24 1.62 7.86
CA PHE A 109 -10.59 0.25 8.26
C PHE A 109 -9.80 -0.16 9.50
N ALA A 110 -10.51 -0.45 10.59
CA ALA A 110 -9.93 -1.09 11.76
C ALA A 110 -9.85 -2.61 11.52
N ILE A 111 -8.63 -3.13 11.38
CA ILE A 111 -8.38 -4.54 11.05
C ILE A 111 -7.87 -5.28 12.30
N PRO A 112 -8.60 -6.29 12.80
CA PRO A 112 -8.09 -7.19 13.82
C PRO A 112 -6.80 -7.87 13.33
N ALA A 113 -5.68 -7.57 13.99
CA ALA A 113 -4.35 -7.89 13.49
C ALA A 113 -3.55 -8.83 14.42
N ASN A 114 -4.17 -9.36 15.47
CA ASN A 114 -3.57 -10.39 16.32
C ASN A 114 -3.17 -11.62 15.50
N CYS A 115 -4.08 -12.12 14.67
CA CYS A 115 -3.81 -13.22 13.75
C CYS A 115 -3.29 -12.67 12.41
N LYS A 116 -2.00 -12.91 12.11
CA LYS A 116 -1.36 -12.41 10.88
C LYS A 116 -2.04 -12.89 9.59
N TRP A 117 -2.55 -14.13 9.56
CA TRP A 117 -3.23 -14.68 8.39
C TRP A 117 -4.54 -13.92 8.12
N PHE A 118 -5.34 -13.66 9.16
CA PHE A 118 -6.62 -12.97 9.04
C PHE A 118 -6.41 -11.51 8.60
N ARG A 119 -5.44 -10.83 9.23
CA ARG A 119 -5.01 -9.50 8.81
C ARG A 119 -4.66 -9.45 7.31
N ASN A 120 -3.87 -10.42 6.84
CA ASN A 120 -3.46 -10.48 5.43
C ASN A 120 -4.68 -10.69 4.52
N LEU A 121 -5.60 -11.57 4.91
CA LEU A 121 -6.82 -11.84 4.17
C LEU A 121 -7.70 -10.58 4.07
N ALA A 122 -8.01 -9.96 5.20
CA ALA A 122 -8.87 -8.78 5.28
C ALA A 122 -8.32 -7.60 4.47
N VAL A 123 -7.03 -7.27 4.64
CA VAL A 123 -6.38 -6.18 3.88
C VAL A 123 -6.39 -6.50 2.39
N SER A 124 -6.06 -7.73 1.98
CA SER A 124 -6.05 -8.13 0.57
C SER A 124 -7.44 -8.01 -0.06
N GLN A 125 -8.48 -8.44 0.66
CA GLN A 125 -9.87 -8.36 0.20
C GLN A 125 -10.31 -6.91 -0.01
N ILE A 126 -10.04 -6.02 0.95
CA ILE A 126 -10.40 -4.60 0.83
C ILE A 126 -9.67 -3.94 -0.34
N ILE A 127 -8.37 -4.24 -0.53
CA ILE A 127 -7.61 -3.72 -1.67
C ILE A 127 -8.21 -4.22 -2.99
N LEU A 128 -8.51 -5.53 -3.09
CA LEU A 128 -9.12 -6.12 -4.27
C LEU A 128 -10.45 -5.45 -4.62
N GLU A 129 -11.38 -5.37 -3.66
CA GLU A 129 -12.68 -4.74 -3.84
C GLU A 129 -12.55 -3.26 -4.25
N THR A 130 -11.59 -2.55 -3.65
CA THR A 130 -11.30 -1.16 -4.01
C THR A 130 -10.83 -1.06 -5.46
N MET A 131 -9.89 -1.91 -5.89
CA MET A 131 -9.38 -1.92 -7.26
C MET A 131 -10.45 -2.32 -8.29
N GLU A 132 -11.31 -3.30 -7.96
CA GLU A 132 -12.43 -3.70 -8.81
C GLU A 132 -13.44 -2.56 -8.97
N SER A 133 -13.72 -1.82 -7.89
CA SER A 133 -14.64 -0.66 -7.92
C SER A 133 -14.16 0.47 -8.83
N MET A 134 -12.85 0.57 -9.08
CA MET A 134 -12.26 1.56 -9.99
C MET A 134 -12.57 1.26 -11.46
N LYS A 135 -13.05 0.05 -11.80
CA LYS A 135 -13.41 -0.37 -13.16
C LYS A 135 -12.29 -0.08 -14.17
N ILE A 136 -11.05 -0.37 -13.78
CA ILE A 136 -9.86 -0.13 -14.59
C ILE A 136 -9.99 -0.94 -15.88
N LYS A 137 -9.95 -0.26 -17.03
CA LYS A 137 -9.96 -0.87 -18.36
C LYS A 137 -8.56 -0.84 -18.96
N LEU A 138 -8.26 -1.84 -19.79
CA LEU A 138 -7.10 -1.77 -20.66
C LEU A 138 -7.31 -0.64 -21.68
N PRO A 139 -6.24 0.10 -22.04
CA PRO A 139 -6.34 1.11 -23.08
C PRO A 139 -6.70 0.46 -24.42
N GLU A 140 -7.50 1.16 -25.21
CA GLU A 140 -7.78 0.73 -26.58
C GLU A 140 -6.49 0.75 -27.42
N PRO A 141 -6.32 -0.19 -28.35
CA PRO A 141 -5.20 -0.16 -29.28
C PRO A 141 -5.18 1.16 -30.06
N SER A 142 -4.01 1.81 -30.12
CA SER A 142 -3.81 3.02 -30.94
C SER A 142 -3.64 2.74 -32.43
N VAL A 143 -3.59 1.47 -32.81
CA VAL A 143 -3.32 1.01 -34.17
C VAL A 143 -4.39 0.02 -34.61
N ASP A 144 -4.58 -0.08 -35.93
CA ASP A 144 -5.36 -1.15 -36.51
C ASP A 144 -4.63 -2.49 -36.28
N LEU A 145 -5.21 -3.31 -35.41
CA LEU A 145 -4.65 -4.62 -35.08
C LEU A 145 -4.67 -5.59 -36.26
N GLN A 146 -5.61 -5.47 -37.20
CA GLN A 146 -5.65 -6.34 -38.37
C GLN A 146 -4.49 -6.03 -39.31
N GLU A 147 -4.30 -4.76 -39.64
CA GLU A 147 -3.18 -4.34 -40.50
C GLU A 147 -1.84 -4.58 -39.82
N THR A 148 -1.72 -4.30 -38.52
CA THR A 148 -0.49 -4.58 -37.77
C THR A 148 -0.15 -6.08 -37.77
N ARG A 149 -1.14 -6.96 -37.61
CA ARG A 149 -0.95 -8.42 -37.72
C ARG A 149 -0.52 -8.83 -39.14
N ARG A 150 -1.08 -8.21 -40.17
CA ARG A 150 -0.71 -8.46 -41.56
C ARG A 150 0.74 -8.09 -41.83
N LEU A 151 1.16 -6.89 -41.43
CA LEU A 151 2.55 -6.43 -41.56
C LEU A 151 3.51 -7.34 -40.79
N ALA A 152 3.16 -7.74 -39.57
CA ALA A 152 3.95 -8.68 -38.78
C ALA A 152 4.10 -10.05 -39.45
N ALA A 153 3.04 -10.58 -40.07
CA ALA A 153 3.09 -11.86 -40.78
C ALA A 153 4.00 -11.80 -42.03
N ILE A 154 3.99 -10.68 -42.75
CA ILE A 154 4.87 -10.44 -43.90
C ILE A 154 6.33 -10.43 -43.43
N GLU A 155 6.65 -9.66 -42.39
CA GLU A 155 8.04 -9.55 -41.91
C GLU A 155 8.56 -10.87 -41.30
N LEU A 156 7.72 -11.61 -40.57
CA LEU A 156 8.08 -12.95 -40.07
C LEU A 156 8.36 -13.93 -41.22
N SER A 157 7.63 -13.82 -42.32
CA SER A 157 7.85 -14.65 -43.51
C SER A 157 9.18 -14.28 -44.18
N ARG A 158 9.51 -12.99 -44.27
CA ARG A 158 10.80 -12.49 -44.78
C ARG A 158 11.98 -13.01 -43.96
N GLN A 159 11.91 -12.89 -42.63
CA GLN A 159 12.97 -13.39 -41.74
C GLN A 159 13.16 -14.91 -41.82
N ARG A 160 12.08 -15.68 -42.00
CA ARG A 160 12.18 -17.13 -42.19
C ARG A 160 12.89 -17.49 -43.49
N GLN A 161 12.63 -16.74 -44.55
CA GLN A 161 13.27 -16.92 -45.84
C GLN A 161 14.77 -16.60 -45.75
N GLU A 162 15.12 -15.43 -45.20
CA GLU A 162 16.51 -15.02 -44.97
C GLU A 162 17.29 -16.03 -44.12
N ARG A 163 16.66 -16.60 -43.08
CA ARG A 163 17.28 -17.66 -42.26
C ARG A 163 17.49 -18.96 -43.02
N LYS A 164 16.58 -19.35 -43.92
CA LYS A 164 16.76 -20.51 -44.80
C LYS A 164 17.91 -20.27 -45.75
N ASP A 165 17.91 -19.14 -46.44
CA ASP A 165 18.93 -18.79 -47.44
C ASP A 165 20.32 -18.71 -46.80
N ARG A 166 20.43 -18.17 -45.57
CA ARG A 166 21.68 -18.12 -44.82
C ARG A 166 22.18 -19.51 -44.36
N LYS A 167 21.30 -20.42 -43.96
CA LYS A 167 21.65 -21.82 -43.66
C LYS A 167 22.04 -22.61 -44.91
N SER A 168 21.48 -22.27 -46.07
CA SER A 168 21.84 -22.85 -47.37
C SER A 168 23.17 -22.30 -47.90
N ALA A 169 23.60 -21.12 -47.44
CA ALA A 169 24.84 -20.45 -47.83
C ALA A 169 26.03 -20.74 -46.88
N GLU A 170 25.82 -21.36 -45.71
CA GLU A 170 26.92 -21.86 -44.88
C GLU A 170 27.50 -23.14 -45.53
N PRO A 171 28.77 -23.12 -45.99
CA PRO A 171 29.39 -24.34 -46.51
C PRO A 171 29.53 -25.34 -45.37
N LEU A 172 29.32 -26.63 -45.66
CA LEU A 172 29.69 -27.73 -44.78
C LEU A 172 31.15 -27.54 -44.35
N ARG A 173 31.37 -27.06 -43.11
CA ARG A 173 32.69 -27.05 -42.49
C ARG A 173 33.04 -28.52 -42.20
N ASN A 174 33.81 -29.11 -43.12
CA ASN A 174 34.61 -30.31 -42.88
C ASN A 174 35.75 -30.01 -41.92
#